data_AF-A0A7S3NWN7-F1
#
_entry.id   AF-A0A7S3NWN7-F1
#
_cell.length_a   1.000
_cell.length_b   1.000
_cell.length_c   1.000
_cell.angle_alpha   90.00
_cell.angle_beta   90.00
_cell.angle_gamma   90.00
#
_symmetry.space_group_name_H-M   'P 1'
#
loop_
_entity.id
_entity.type
_entity.pdbx_description
1 polymer ?
#
loop_
_entity_poly.entity_id
_entity_poly.type
_entity_poly.pdbx_seq_one_letter_code
_entity_poly.pdbx_strand_id
1 'polypeptide(L)'
;KSSVDMDANSAPDNDMRVEQLNVLVYWFLPWTIAFMVFIPWFIILRKKNQRKKLNARFITTYIFILFLVFPNITQKMVDQFNCQIYDGERRLKVDLQSPCWEGYHWVFSVYIALPGILIYGIGIPAGVLYLMRRDRDRLDTLNVKEKFGFLFNGFKKKYYYWEIAIMYRKALMIFIAVFLNQIGLIVQALVILIVLVVFIQVNNIRRPFADRALNEIENLSLMTSTVTIYCGIFFLSAK
;
A
#
# COMPACT_ATOMS: atom_id res chain seq x y z
N LYS A 1 -25.07 25.42 -46.92
CA LYS A 1 -23.76 24.72 -46.94
C LYS A 1 -23.20 24.84 -45.53
N SER A 2 -23.59 24.00 -44.55
CA SER A 2 -23.24 22.57 -44.41
C SER A 2 -21.73 22.39 -44.58
N SER A 3 -20.92 22.02 -43.60
CA SER A 3 -21.13 20.98 -42.58
C SER A 3 -20.46 21.32 -41.24
N VAL A 4 -21.20 21.04 -40.17
CA VAL A 4 -20.71 20.80 -38.82
C VAL A 4 -20.29 19.33 -38.81
N ASP A 5 -19.00 19.05 -38.83
CA ASP A 5 -18.51 17.69 -38.63
C ASP A 5 -18.39 17.44 -37.13
N MET A 6 -19.55 17.13 -36.55
CA MET A 6 -19.69 16.39 -35.30
C MET A 6 -19.29 14.93 -35.56
N ASP A 7 -17.98 14.66 -35.60
CA ASP A 7 -17.51 13.29 -35.43
C ASP A 7 -17.32 13.01 -33.94
N ALA A 8 -18.47 12.99 -33.25
CA ALA A 8 -18.63 12.25 -32.01
C ALA A 8 -18.63 10.75 -32.36
N ASN A 9 -17.46 10.21 -32.71
CA ASN A 9 -17.24 8.76 -32.71
C ASN A 9 -17.10 8.30 -31.26
N SER A 10 -18.21 8.29 -30.54
CA SER A 10 -18.39 7.46 -29.34
C SER A 10 -18.60 6.02 -29.79
N ALA A 11 -17.57 5.41 -30.36
CA ALA A 11 -17.48 3.95 -30.33
C ALA A 11 -17.39 3.56 -28.84
N PRO A 12 -18.12 2.52 -28.38
CA PRO A 12 -17.78 1.95 -27.09
C PRO A 12 -16.39 1.36 -27.26
N ASP A 13 -15.38 2.07 -26.76
CA ASP A 13 -13.99 1.63 -26.82
C ASP A 13 -13.90 0.38 -25.95
N ASN A 14 -14.11 -0.77 -26.59
CA ASN A 14 -14.28 -2.07 -25.96
C ASN A 14 -12.94 -2.72 -25.63
N ASP A 15 -11.85 -1.98 -25.86
CA ASP A 15 -10.50 -2.41 -25.58
C ASP A 15 -10.12 -2.13 -24.13
N MET A 16 -9.62 -3.18 -23.48
CA MET A 16 -9.08 -3.10 -22.13
C MET A 16 -7.86 -2.17 -22.14
N ARG A 17 -7.97 -1.04 -21.43
CA ARG A 17 -6.91 -0.03 -21.39
C ARG A 17 -5.72 -0.50 -20.56
N VAL A 18 -4.55 0.08 -20.82
CA VAL A 18 -3.30 -0.23 -20.10
C VAL A 18 -3.46 -0.11 -18.58
N GLU A 19 -4.23 0.88 -18.11
CA GLU A 19 -4.42 1.07 -16.67
C GLU A 19 -5.26 -0.05 -16.03
N GLN A 20 -6.26 -0.57 -16.74
CA GLN A 20 -7.05 -1.73 -16.28
C GLN A 20 -6.18 -2.99 -16.22
N LEU A 21 -5.31 -3.19 -17.21
CA LEU A 21 -4.32 -4.27 -17.19
C LEU A 21 -3.36 -4.14 -16.00
N ASN A 22 -2.87 -2.92 -15.71
CA ASN A 22 -2.02 -2.66 -14.55
C ASN A 22 -2.72 -3.08 -13.25
N VAL A 23 -3.99 -2.69 -13.04
CA VAL A 23 -4.75 -3.08 -11.84
C VAL A 23 -4.78 -4.61 -11.68
N LEU A 24 -5.04 -5.36 -12.75
CA LEU A 24 -5.02 -6.82 -12.71
C LEU A 24 -3.63 -7.36 -12.37
N VAL A 25 -2.58 -6.82 -13.00
CA VAL A 25 -1.18 -7.22 -12.72
C VAL A 25 -0.85 -7.03 -11.25
N TYR A 26 -1.17 -5.86 -10.66
CA TYR A 26 -0.93 -5.59 -9.24
C TYR A 26 -1.78 -6.47 -8.31
N TRP A 27 -3.00 -6.84 -8.73
CA TRP A 27 -3.86 -7.75 -7.98
C TRP A 27 -3.27 -9.17 -7.92
N PHE A 28 -2.75 -9.68 -9.04
CA PHE A 28 -2.10 -10.98 -9.09
C PHE A 28 -0.65 -10.98 -8.60
N LEU A 29 -0.03 -9.81 -8.42
CA LEU A 29 1.37 -9.68 -8.04
C LEU A 29 1.77 -10.47 -6.78
N PRO A 30 0.99 -10.48 -5.68
CA PRO A 30 1.30 -11.32 -4.52
C PRO A 30 1.32 -12.82 -4.81
N TRP A 31 0.51 -13.28 -5.76
CA TRP A 31 0.42 -14.68 -6.17
C TRP A 31 1.59 -15.06 -7.08
N THR A 32 1.96 -14.19 -8.02
CA THR A 32 3.14 -14.40 -8.86
C THR A 32 4.41 -14.41 -8.03
N ILE A 33 4.54 -13.50 -7.05
CA ILE A 33 5.63 -13.50 -6.08
C ILE A 33 5.63 -14.78 -5.24
N ALA A 34 4.47 -15.24 -4.75
CA ALA A 34 4.38 -16.49 -4.00
C ALA A 34 4.92 -17.67 -4.82
N PHE A 35 4.54 -17.75 -6.09
CA PHE A 35 4.99 -18.79 -7.01
C PHE A 35 6.50 -18.71 -7.28
N MET A 36 7.03 -17.52 -7.58
CA MET A 36 8.46 -17.31 -7.80
C MET A 36 9.30 -17.67 -6.58
N VAL A 37 8.84 -17.36 -5.37
CA VAL A 37 9.53 -17.74 -4.13
C VAL A 37 9.39 -19.24 -3.86
N PHE A 38 8.25 -19.84 -4.19
CA PHE A 38 8.00 -21.27 -3.93
C PHE A 38 8.93 -22.17 -4.76
N ILE A 39 9.23 -21.81 -6.01
CA ILE A 39 10.04 -22.63 -6.93
C ILE A 39 11.46 -22.95 -6.36
N PRO A 40 12.29 -21.96 -5.96
CA PRO A 40 13.60 -22.24 -5.36
C PRO A 40 13.51 -23.09 -4.10
N TRP A 41 12.54 -22.80 -3.22
CA TRP A 41 12.33 -23.58 -2.01
C TRP A 41 11.90 -25.01 -2.33
N PHE A 42 11.04 -25.23 -3.33
CA PHE A 42 10.61 -26.55 -3.80
C PHE A 42 11.76 -27.36 -4.40
N ILE A 43 12.65 -26.73 -5.16
CA ILE A 43 13.84 -27.38 -5.73
C ILE A 43 14.82 -27.78 -4.62
N ILE A 44 15.08 -26.88 -3.66
CA ILE A 44 15.92 -27.17 -2.48
C ILE A 44 15.29 -28.28 -1.61
N LEU A 45 13.96 -28.29 -1.50
CA LEU A 45 13.19 -29.28 -0.73
C LEU A 45 13.30 -30.70 -1.23
N ARG A 46 13.40 -30.90 -2.55
CA ARG A 46 13.63 -32.24 -3.12
C ARG A 46 14.92 -32.87 -2.61
N LYS A 47 15.87 -32.04 -2.14
CA LYS A 47 17.24 -32.46 -1.78
C LYS A 47 17.47 -32.63 -0.27
N LYS A 48 16.64 -32.06 0.61
CA LYS A 48 16.79 -32.15 2.08
C LYS A 48 15.42 -32.33 2.74
N ASN A 49 15.19 -33.50 3.35
CA ASN A 49 13.95 -33.90 4.04
C ASN A 49 13.67 -33.11 5.34
N GLN A 50 13.62 -31.77 5.29
CA GLN A 50 13.51 -30.85 6.43
C GLN A 50 12.31 -29.88 6.28
N ARG A 51 11.11 -30.44 6.07
CA ARG A 51 9.87 -29.70 5.74
C ARG A 51 9.51 -28.57 6.71
N LYS A 52 9.68 -28.75 8.03
CA LYS A 52 9.26 -27.76 9.04
C LYS A 52 10.09 -26.47 8.99
N LYS A 53 11.43 -26.58 8.96
CA LYS A 53 12.35 -25.43 8.85
C LYS A 53 12.15 -24.67 7.54
N LEU A 54 11.82 -25.39 6.47
CA LEU A 54 11.58 -24.77 5.19
C LEU A 54 10.27 -23.98 5.14
N ASN A 55 9.16 -24.54 5.65
CA ASN A 55 7.89 -23.82 5.68
C ASN A 55 8.04 -22.48 6.41
N ALA A 56 8.80 -22.44 7.51
CA ALA A 56 9.04 -21.20 8.23
C ALA A 56 9.84 -20.18 7.41
N ARG A 57 10.91 -20.60 6.73
CA ARG A 57 11.72 -19.71 5.87
C ARG A 57 10.94 -19.20 4.66
N PHE A 58 10.18 -20.06 3.99
CA PHE A 58 9.29 -19.67 2.90
C PHE A 58 8.27 -18.62 3.37
N ILE A 59 7.60 -18.87 4.50
CA ILE A 59 6.62 -17.95 5.08
C ILE A 59 7.27 -16.59 5.38
N THR A 60 8.44 -16.57 6.02
CA THR A 60 9.14 -15.31 6.34
C THR A 60 9.53 -14.52 5.09
N THR A 61 10.14 -15.17 4.09
CA THR A 61 10.50 -14.50 2.83
C THR A 61 9.27 -13.98 2.10
N TYR A 62 8.20 -14.76 2.06
CA TYR A 62 6.95 -14.35 1.42
C TYR A 62 6.32 -13.13 2.11
N ILE A 63 6.20 -13.17 3.44
CA ILE A 63 5.68 -12.04 4.24
C ILE A 63 6.54 -10.79 4.04
N PHE A 64 7.87 -10.94 4.03
CA PHE A 64 8.79 -9.83 3.79
C PHE A 64 8.55 -9.15 2.44
N ILE A 65 8.47 -9.91 1.35
CA ILE A 65 8.25 -9.34 0.02
C ILE A 65 6.84 -8.74 -0.08
N LEU A 66 5.84 -9.42 0.47
CA LEU A 66 4.46 -8.92 0.53
C LEU A 66 4.40 -7.56 1.24
N PHE A 67 5.16 -7.40 2.32
CA PHE A 67 5.28 -6.14 3.06
C PHE A 67 5.93 -5.02 2.22
N LEU A 68 6.97 -5.33 1.44
CA LEU A 68 7.62 -4.37 0.56
C LEU A 68 6.71 -3.90 -0.58
N VAL A 69 5.88 -4.81 -1.10
CA VAL A 69 5.01 -4.57 -2.26
C VAL A 69 3.66 -3.97 -1.85
N PHE A 70 3.23 -4.19 -0.61
CA PHE A 70 1.99 -3.68 -0.01
C PHE A 70 1.66 -2.20 -0.32
N PRO A 71 2.56 -1.21 -0.12
CA PRO A 71 2.22 0.18 -0.36
C PRO A 71 1.93 0.44 -1.85
N ASN A 72 2.65 -0.22 -2.75
CA ASN A 72 2.44 -0.09 -4.20
C ASN A 72 1.09 -0.67 -4.62
N ILE A 73 0.73 -1.87 -4.12
CA ILE A 73 -0.58 -2.46 -4.40
C ILE A 73 -1.69 -1.57 -3.85
N THR A 74 -1.59 -1.16 -2.59
CA THR A 74 -2.61 -0.31 -1.96
C THR A 74 -2.78 0.99 -2.72
N GLN A 75 -1.68 1.66 -3.11
CA GLN A 75 -1.72 2.87 -3.92
C GLN A 75 -2.42 2.64 -5.24
N LYS A 76 -2.05 1.59 -5.98
CA LYS A 76 -2.69 1.27 -7.27
C LYS A 76 -4.18 0.98 -7.17
N MET A 77 -4.62 0.30 -6.11
CA MET A 77 -6.05 0.05 -5.90
C MET A 77 -6.80 1.33 -5.50
N VAL A 78 -6.20 2.18 -4.67
CA VAL A 78 -6.85 3.44 -4.25
C VAL A 78 -6.86 4.47 -5.39
N ASP A 79 -5.83 4.52 -6.23
CA ASP A 79 -5.73 5.46 -7.36
C ASP A 79 -6.87 5.31 -8.38
N GLN A 80 -7.51 4.14 -8.46
CA GLN A 80 -8.73 3.91 -9.27
C GLN A 80 -9.96 4.71 -8.81
N PHE A 81 -9.85 5.41 -7.69
CA PHE A 81 -10.87 6.35 -7.18
C PHE A 81 -10.44 7.81 -7.32
N ASN A 82 -9.25 8.08 -7.86
CA ASN A 82 -8.71 9.42 -8.03
C ASN A 82 -9.26 10.11 -9.29
N CYS A 83 -10.54 10.46 -9.24
CA CYS A 83 -11.22 11.17 -10.32
C CYS A 83 -11.08 12.69 -10.18
N GLN A 84 -10.76 13.38 -11.27
CA GLN A 84 -10.69 14.84 -11.35
C GLN A 84 -11.55 15.38 -12.49
N ILE A 85 -11.98 16.63 -12.37
CA ILE A 85 -12.78 17.30 -13.41
C ILE A 85 -11.83 18.00 -14.39
N TYR A 86 -11.95 17.66 -15.67
CA TYR A 86 -11.26 18.31 -16.78
C TYR A 86 -12.28 18.66 -17.85
N ASP A 87 -12.30 19.93 -18.28
CA ASP A 87 -13.22 20.43 -19.31
C ASP A 87 -14.71 20.07 -19.08
N GLY A 88 -15.13 20.02 -17.82
CA GLY A 88 -16.51 19.68 -17.41
C GLY A 88 -16.78 18.18 -17.23
N GLU A 89 -15.84 17.30 -17.59
CA GLU A 89 -15.97 15.85 -17.47
C GLU A 89 -15.12 15.27 -16.34
N ARG A 90 -15.64 14.25 -15.64
CA ARG A 90 -14.87 13.53 -14.61
C ARG A 90 -14.05 12.44 -15.25
N ARG A 91 -12.73 12.56 -15.17
CA ARG A 91 -11.79 11.57 -15.72
C ARG A 91 -10.82 11.07 -14.67
N LEU A 92 -10.30 9.87 -14.90
CA LEU A 92 -9.35 9.23 -13.99
C LEU A 92 -8.00 9.94 -14.07
N LYS A 93 -7.44 10.35 -12.93
CA LYS A 93 -6.19 11.14 -12.90
C LYS A 93 -4.99 10.40 -13.50
N VAL A 94 -4.94 9.08 -13.32
CA VAL A 94 -3.85 8.24 -13.85
C VAL A 94 -4.04 7.87 -15.32
N ASP A 95 -5.25 8.05 -15.87
CA ASP A 95 -5.58 7.84 -17.28
C ASP A 95 -6.70 8.81 -17.71
N LEU A 96 -6.30 9.96 -18.25
CA LEU A 96 -7.21 11.04 -18.67
C LEU A 96 -8.10 10.66 -19.86
N GLN A 97 -7.92 9.49 -20.47
CA GLN A 97 -8.81 9.00 -21.52
C GLN A 97 -9.98 8.20 -20.94
N SER A 98 -9.89 7.77 -19.69
CA SER A 98 -10.93 6.97 -19.04
C SER A 98 -11.94 7.88 -18.32
N PRO A 99 -13.22 7.91 -18.74
CA PRO A 99 -14.27 8.57 -17.99
C PRO A 99 -14.51 7.84 -16.66
N CYS A 100 -14.62 8.60 -15.58
CA CYS A 100 -14.85 8.03 -14.26
C CYS A 100 -16.30 7.55 -14.11
N TRP A 101 -16.45 6.38 -13.48
CA TRP A 101 -17.75 5.77 -13.16
C TRP A 101 -18.57 5.32 -14.37
N GLU A 102 -17.96 5.23 -15.55
CA GLU A 102 -18.60 4.76 -16.78
C GLU A 102 -17.92 3.49 -17.32
N GLY A 103 -18.68 2.67 -18.04
CA GLY A 103 -18.18 1.47 -18.73
C GLY A 103 -17.32 0.56 -17.85
N TYR A 104 -16.12 0.22 -18.36
CA TYR A 104 -15.17 -0.64 -17.65
C TYR A 104 -14.60 -0.01 -16.37
N HIS A 105 -14.49 1.32 -16.28
CA HIS A 105 -13.97 1.97 -15.07
C HIS A 105 -14.85 1.64 -13.87
N TRP A 106 -16.18 1.75 -14.00
CA TRP A 106 -17.12 1.37 -12.95
C TRP A 106 -16.89 -0.07 -12.46
N VAL A 107 -16.78 -1.01 -13.40
CA VAL A 107 -16.62 -2.44 -13.09
C VAL A 107 -15.28 -2.69 -12.37
N PHE A 108 -14.18 -2.13 -12.88
CA PHE A 108 -12.85 -2.32 -12.30
C PHE A 108 -12.73 -1.66 -10.93
N SER A 109 -13.23 -0.43 -10.75
CA SER A 109 -13.19 0.25 -9.45
C SER A 109 -13.99 -0.52 -8.40
N VAL A 110 -15.22 -0.95 -8.70
CA VAL A 110 -16.11 -1.57 -7.71
C VAL A 110 -15.78 -3.04 -7.46
N TYR A 111 -15.47 -3.83 -8.50
CA TYR A 111 -15.31 -5.28 -8.37
C TYR A 111 -13.86 -5.76 -8.24
N ILE A 112 -12.88 -4.93 -8.60
CA ILE A 112 -11.46 -5.30 -8.50
C ILE A 112 -10.74 -4.43 -7.49
N ALA A 113 -10.81 -3.11 -7.67
CA ALA A 113 -10.06 -2.17 -6.84
C ALA A 113 -10.58 -2.11 -5.41
N LEU A 114 -11.90 -1.99 -5.20
CA LEU A 114 -12.48 -1.95 -3.84
C LEU A 114 -12.21 -3.23 -3.03
N PRO A 115 -12.44 -4.46 -3.55
CA PRO A 115 -12.01 -5.67 -2.88
C PRO A 115 -10.50 -5.74 -2.68
N GLY A 116 -9.71 -5.25 -3.64
CA GLY A 116 -8.26 -5.14 -3.53
C GLY A 116 -7.84 -4.26 -2.34
N ILE A 117 -8.47 -3.11 -2.13
CA ILE A 117 -8.24 -2.26 -0.97
C ILE A 117 -8.58 -2.99 0.34
N LEU A 118 -9.72 -3.67 0.39
CA LEU A 118 -10.15 -4.39 1.59
C LEU A 118 -9.21 -5.55 1.92
N ILE A 119 -8.81 -6.33 0.91
CA ILE A 119 -7.95 -7.50 1.09
C ILE A 119 -6.51 -7.06 1.36
N TYR A 120 -5.92 -6.26 0.47
CA TYR A 120 -4.51 -5.91 0.55
C TYR A 120 -4.27 -4.80 1.56
N GLY A 121 -5.04 -3.71 1.51
CA GLY A 121 -4.88 -2.52 2.36
C GLY A 121 -5.24 -2.75 3.83
N ILE A 122 -6.29 -3.52 4.11
CA ILE A 122 -6.80 -3.74 5.48
C ILE A 122 -6.60 -5.19 5.94
N GLY A 123 -6.98 -6.15 5.10
CA GLY A 123 -7.05 -7.57 5.43
C GLY A 123 -5.70 -8.20 5.74
N ILE A 124 -4.68 -7.92 4.94
CA ILE A 124 -3.32 -8.47 5.17
C ILE A 124 -2.72 -7.95 6.49
N PRO A 125 -2.63 -6.62 6.73
CA PRO A 125 -2.11 -6.13 8.01
C PRO A 125 -2.93 -6.64 9.21
N ALA A 126 -4.27 -6.70 9.10
CA ALA A 126 -5.14 -7.22 10.15
C ALA A 126 -4.93 -8.71 10.39
N GLY A 127 -4.81 -9.51 9.34
CA GLY A 127 -4.59 -10.96 9.41
C GLY A 127 -3.25 -11.29 10.05
N VAL A 128 -2.18 -10.61 9.65
CA VAL A 128 -0.85 -10.77 10.27
C VAL A 128 -0.90 -10.36 11.75
N LEU A 129 -1.55 -9.24 12.09
CA LEU A 129 -1.73 -8.80 13.47
C LEU A 129 -2.53 -9.81 14.30
N TYR A 130 -3.59 -10.39 13.73
CA TYR A 130 -4.39 -11.42 14.37
C TYR A 130 -3.55 -12.66 14.69
N LEU A 131 -2.75 -13.14 13.73
CA LEU A 131 -1.84 -14.28 13.93
C LEU A 131 -0.81 -13.98 15.03
N MET A 132 -0.20 -12.79 15.01
CA MET A 132 0.77 -12.37 16.03
C MET A 132 0.12 -12.21 17.41
N ARG A 133 -1.13 -11.73 17.48
CA ARG A 133 -1.89 -11.62 18.74
C ARG A 133 -2.27 -12.98 19.31
N ARG A 134 -2.65 -13.93 18.45
CA ARG A 134 -2.98 -15.30 18.85
C ARG A 134 -1.79 -16.00 19.50
N ASP A 135 -0.60 -15.80 18.93
CA ASP A 135 0.64 -16.39 19.44
C ASP A 135 1.45 -15.43 20.33
N ARG A 136 0.83 -14.39 20.89
CA ARG A 136 1.54 -13.30 21.61
C ARG A 136 2.41 -13.79 22.76
N ASP A 137 1.93 -14.79 23.51
CA ASP A 137 2.64 -15.33 24.69
C ASP A 137 3.73 -16.34 24.26
N ARG A 138 3.75 -16.70 22.96
CA ARG A 138 4.70 -17.61 22.32
C ARG A 138 5.60 -16.91 21.30
N LEU A 139 5.60 -15.58 21.24
CA LEU A 139 6.45 -14.80 20.32
C LEU A 139 7.94 -15.12 20.48
N ASP A 140 8.37 -15.52 21.68
CA ASP A 140 9.76 -15.87 21.93
C ASP A 140 10.17 -17.26 21.46
N THR A 141 9.21 -18.11 21.11
CA THR A 141 9.48 -19.49 20.65
C THR A 141 10.11 -19.49 19.26
N LEU A 142 11.02 -20.45 19.04
CA LEU A 142 11.76 -20.56 17.77
C LEU A 142 10.81 -20.67 16.56
N ASN A 143 9.71 -21.42 16.68
CA ASN A 143 8.75 -21.61 15.59
C ASN A 143 8.02 -20.32 15.17
N VAL A 144 7.75 -19.42 16.11
CA VAL A 144 7.10 -18.12 15.82
C VAL A 144 8.13 -17.12 15.29
N LYS A 145 9.32 -17.07 15.89
CA LYS A 145 10.44 -16.23 15.41
C LYS A 145 10.87 -16.58 13.99
N GLU A 146 10.92 -17.87 13.64
CA GLU A 146 11.30 -18.29 12.29
C GLU A 146 10.28 -17.90 11.20
N LYS A 147 9.03 -17.59 11.56
CA LYS A 147 7.93 -17.23 10.63
C LYS A 147 7.61 -15.73 10.58
N PHE A 148 7.59 -15.11 11.75
CA PHE A 148 7.13 -13.72 11.92
C PHE A 148 8.19 -12.83 12.54
N GLY A 149 9.37 -13.36 12.87
CA GLY A 149 10.43 -12.62 13.55
C GLY A 149 10.86 -11.36 12.79
N PHE A 150 10.76 -11.35 11.46
CA PHE A 150 10.98 -10.15 10.66
C PHE A 150 10.12 -8.96 11.14
N LEU A 151 8.87 -9.19 11.51
CA LEU A 151 7.90 -8.15 11.88
C LEU A 151 8.09 -7.59 13.29
N PHE A 152 8.69 -8.36 14.21
CA PHE A 152 8.73 -7.97 15.63
C PHE A 152 10.12 -7.99 16.28
N ASN A 153 11.13 -8.63 15.69
CA ASN A 153 12.45 -8.78 16.33
C ASN A 153 13.17 -7.44 16.54
N GLY A 154 12.91 -6.44 15.70
CA GLY A 154 13.48 -5.08 15.86
C GLY A 154 12.80 -4.24 16.94
N PHE A 155 11.69 -4.72 17.50
CA PHE A 155 10.85 -3.97 18.42
C PHE A 155 10.92 -4.50 19.85
N LYS A 156 10.63 -3.63 20.82
CA LYS A 156 10.43 -4.05 22.21
C LYS A 156 9.21 -4.97 22.26
N LYS A 157 9.24 -5.98 23.14
CA LYS A 157 8.12 -6.95 23.30
C LYS A 157 6.75 -6.27 23.51
N LYS A 158 6.71 -5.13 24.21
CA LYS A 158 5.49 -4.32 24.41
C LYS A 158 4.88 -3.77 23.11
N TYR A 159 5.71 -3.56 22.09
CA TYR A 159 5.37 -2.93 20.82
C TYR A 159 5.58 -3.87 19.63
N TYR A 160 5.39 -5.18 19.82
CA TYR A 160 5.56 -6.19 18.77
C TYR A 160 4.70 -5.96 17.51
N TYR A 161 3.61 -5.20 17.63
CA TYR A 161 2.68 -4.87 16.53
C TYR A 161 3.07 -3.60 15.76
N TRP A 162 4.19 -2.95 16.11
CA TRP A 162 4.52 -1.63 15.59
C TRP A 162 4.72 -1.59 14.07
N GLU A 163 5.26 -2.67 13.49
CA GLU A 163 5.39 -2.80 12.04
C GLU A 163 4.02 -2.69 11.33
N ILE A 164 2.97 -3.26 11.94
CA ILE A 164 1.59 -3.15 11.44
C ILE A 164 1.06 -1.71 11.56
N ALA A 165 1.42 -1.00 12.64
CA ALA A 165 1.07 0.41 12.78
C ALA A 165 1.74 1.28 11.69
N ILE A 166 2.98 0.97 11.29
CA ILE A 166 3.66 1.61 10.16
C ILE A 166 2.93 1.32 8.84
N MET A 167 2.44 0.09 8.62
CA MET A 167 1.64 -0.24 7.42
C MET A 167 0.36 0.59 7.35
N TYR A 168 -0.40 0.64 8.45
CA TYR A 168 -1.64 1.42 8.49
C TYR A 168 -1.40 2.92 8.33
N ARG A 169 -0.28 3.46 8.86
CA ARG A 169 0.13 4.84 8.58
C ARG A 169 0.32 5.08 7.08
N LYS A 170 1.07 4.21 6.40
CA LYS A 170 1.31 4.32 4.95
C LYS A 170 0.00 4.22 4.16
N ALA A 171 -0.86 3.27 4.51
CA ALA A 171 -2.18 3.13 3.88
C ALA A 171 -3.02 4.40 4.10
N LEU A 172 -3.10 4.91 5.33
CA LEU A 172 -3.83 6.14 5.66
C LEU A 172 -3.35 7.33 4.82
N MET A 173 -2.03 7.49 4.66
CA MET A 173 -1.46 8.54 3.81
C MET A 173 -1.89 8.39 2.34
N ILE A 174 -1.91 7.17 1.80
CA ILE A 174 -2.39 6.88 0.44
C ILE A 174 -3.87 7.24 0.30
N PHE A 175 -4.72 6.81 1.26
CA PHE A 175 -6.14 7.16 1.27
C PHE A 175 -6.36 8.68 1.27
N ILE A 176 -5.69 9.40 2.17
CA ILE A 176 -5.75 10.86 2.24
C ILE A 176 -5.31 11.47 0.90
N ALA A 177 -4.23 10.97 0.31
CA ALA A 177 -3.68 11.52 -0.93
C ALA A 177 -4.60 11.41 -2.14
N VAL A 178 -5.48 10.40 -2.17
CA VAL A 178 -6.45 10.21 -3.25
C VAL A 178 -7.77 10.91 -2.96
N PHE A 179 -8.36 10.69 -1.79
CA PHE A 179 -9.71 11.19 -1.50
C PHE A 179 -9.76 12.71 -1.27
N LEU A 180 -8.72 13.30 -0.67
CA LEU A 180 -8.66 14.76 -0.48
C LEU A 180 -8.15 15.51 -1.72
N ASN A 181 -7.71 14.79 -2.75
CA ASN A 181 -7.24 15.39 -3.99
C ASN A 181 -8.32 16.24 -4.68
N GLN A 182 -9.59 15.82 -4.54
CA GLN A 182 -10.75 16.49 -5.12
C GLN A 182 -11.10 17.81 -4.43
N ILE A 183 -10.73 17.97 -3.15
CA ILE A 183 -11.01 19.18 -2.37
C ILE A 183 -9.95 20.24 -2.64
N GLY A 184 -8.68 19.82 -2.76
CA GLY A 184 -7.59 20.71 -3.12
C GLY A 184 -6.24 20.17 -2.67
N LEU A 185 -5.22 20.38 -3.49
CA LEU A 185 -3.86 19.87 -3.25
C LEU A 185 -3.24 20.41 -1.96
N ILE A 186 -3.48 21.68 -1.62
CA ILE A 186 -2.97 22.30 -0.40
C ILE A 186 -3.64 21.67 0.84
N VAL A 187 -4.97 21.51 0.82
CA VAL A 187 -5.72 20.89 1.93
C VAL A 187 -5.26 19.46 2.13
N GLN A 188 -5.15 18.67 1.07
CA GLN A 188 -4.61 17.32 1.10
C GLN A 188 -3.22 17.29 1.77
N ALA A 189 -2.29 18.14 1.35
CA ALA A 189 -0.93 18.17 1.87
C ALA A 189 -0.88 18.58 3.36
N LEU A 190 -1.71 19.54 3.78
CA LEU A 190 -1.83 19.96 5.18
C LEU A 190 -2.34 18.82 6.07
N VAL A 191 -3.34 18.06 5.61
CA VAL A 191 -3.85 16.90 6.36
C VAL A 191 -2.78 15.81 6.50
N ILE A 192 -2.02 15.52 5.44
CA ILE A 192 -0.90 14.57 5.51
C ILE A 192 0.17 15.08 6.50
N LEU A 193 0.48 16.38 6.50
CA LEU A 193 1.43 16.99 7.42
C LEU A 193 0.99 16.81 8.88
N ILE A 194 -0.28 17.05 9.20
CA ILE A 194 -0.84 16.82 10.54
C ILE A 194 -0.66 15.35 10.96
N VAL A 195 -0.98 14.41 10.06
CA VAL A 195 -0.80 12.97 10.32
C VAL A 195 0.66 12.66 10.64
N LEU A 196 1.61 13.15 9.85
CA LEU A 196 3.04 12.93 10.10
C LEU A 196 3.48 13.49 11.46
N VAL A 197 3.04 14.70 11.83
CA VAL A 197 3.36 15.30 13.13
C VAL A 197 2.81 14.44 14.28
N VAL A 198 1.58 13.94 14.17
CA VAL A 198 1.00 13.01 15.16
C VAL A 198 1.85 11.74 15.29
N PHE A 199 2.27 11.15 14.16
CA PHE A 199 3.11 9.95 14.19
C PHE A 199 4.52 10.21 14.74
N ILE A 200 5.10 11.41 14.54
CA ILE A 200 6.35 11.80 15.21
C ILE A 200 6.17 11.80 16.72
N GLN A 201 5.08 12.41 17.24
CA GLN A 201 4.82 12.44 18.68
C GLN A 201 4.62 11.02 19.24
N VAL A 202 3.85 10.20 18.52
CA VAL A 202 3.60 8.81 18.91
C VAL A 202 4.91 8.00 18.89
N ASN A 203 5.79 8.18 17.91
CA ASN A 203 7.10 7.51 17.87
C ASN A 203 8.02 7.98 19.00
N ASN A 204 8.06 9.29 19.29
CA ASN A 204 8.84 9.88 20.37
C ASN A 204 8.42 9.40 21.77
N ILE A 205 7.12 9.25 22.00
CA ILE A 205 6.58 8.77 23.28
C ILE A 205 6.80 7.26 23.42
N ARG A 206 6.56 6.49 22.36
CA ARG A 206 6.57 5.02 22.45
C ARG A 206 7.97 4.44 22.35
N ARG A 207 8.87 5.06 21.56
CA ARG A 207 10.21 4.56 21.23
C ARG A 207 10.19 3.03 21.00
N PRO A 208 9.46 2.57 19.98
CA PRO A 208 9.05 1.18 19.82
C PRO A 208 10.23 0.24 19.52
N PHE A 209 11.27 0.73 18.85
CA PHE A 209 12.43 -0.08 18.47
C PHE A 209 13.27 -0.42 19.70
N ALA A 210 13.86 -1.61 19.70
CA ALA A 210 14.75 -2.05 20.77
C ALA A 210 16.07 -1.26 20.76
N ASP A 211 16.60 -0.98 19.57
CA ASP A 211 17.79 -0.15 19.37
C ASP A 211 17.44 1.35 19.40
N ARG A 212 18.24 2.15 20.08
CA ARG A 212 18.11 3.61 20.10
C ARG A 212 18.35 4.21 18.72
N ALA A 213 19.36 3.73 17.99
CA ALA A 213 19.68 4.23 16.66
C ALA A 213 18.50 4.08 15.68
N LEU A 214 17.79 2.95 15.75
CA LEU A 214 16.60 2.72 14.93
C LEU A 214 15.45 3.69 15.27
N ASN A 215 15.26 4.03 16.54
CA ASN A 215 14.26 5.04 16.93
C ASN A 215 14.61 6.42 16.36
N GLU A 216 15.88 6.81 16.41
CA GLU A 216 16.33 8.10 15.87
C GLU A 216 16.24 8.14 14.33
N ILE A 217 16.54 7.03 13.64
CA ILE A 217 16.37 6.93 12.19
C ILE A 217 14.90 7.04 11.78
N GLU A 218 13.98 6.37 12.49
CA GLU A 218 12.54 6.51 12.20
C GLU A 218 12.06 7.95 12.42
N ASN A 219 12.50 8.60 13.51
CA ASN A 219 12.21 10.01 13.75
C ASN A 219 12.74 10.91 12.65
N LEU A 220 14.00 10.71 12.24
CA LEU A 220 14.63 11.47 11.18
C LEU A 220 13.89 11.28 9.84
N SER A 221 13.46 10.05 9.53
CA SER A 221 12.66 9.74 8.33
C SER A 221 11.32 10.49 8.33
N LEU A 222 10.61 10.48 9.45
CA LEU A 222 9.35 11.21 9.62
C LEU A 222 9.54 12.73 9.54
N MET A 223 10.59 13.27 10.17
CA MET A 223 10.93 14.70 10.09
C MET A 223 11.26 15.09 8.65
N THR A 224 12.06 14.29 7.95
CA THR A 224 12.43 14.54 6.55
C THR A 224 11.19 14.57 5.67
N SER A 225 10.29 13.59 5.82
CA SER A 225 9.02 13.55 5.09
C SER A 225 8.13 14.78 5.36
N THR A 226 8.10 15.25 6.61
CA THR A 226 7.35 16.44 7.02
C THR A 226 7.91 17.70 6.36
N VAL A 227 9.24 17.87 6.39
CA VAL A 227 9.94 18.99 5.73
C VAL A 227 9.71 18.96 4.22
N THR A 228 9.81 17.79 3.58
CA THR A 228 9.56 17.65 2.14
C THR A 228 8.15 18.10 1.76
N ILE A 229 7.13 17.70 2.51
CA ILE A 229 5.74 18.12 2.24
C ILE A 229 5.57 19.62 2.50
N TYR A 230 6.14 20.16 3.57
CA TYR A 230 6.08 21.59 3.87
C TYR A 230 6.70 22.44 2.75
N CYS A 231 7.90 22.07 2.27
CA CYS A 231 8.54 22.71 1.13
C CYS A 231 7.68 22.62 -0.14
N GLY A 232 7.01 21.49 -0.36
CA GLY A 232 6.07 21.32 -1.47
C GLY A 232 4.87 22.25 -1.40
N ILE A 233 4.29 22.43 -0.20
CA ILE A 233 3.18 23.38 0.02
C ILE A 233 3.65 24.81 -0.25
N PHE A 234 4.81 25.21 0.28
CA PHE A 234 5.35 26.55 0.07
C PHE A 234 5.55 26.85 -1.42
N PHE A 235 6.15 25.92 -2.18
CA PHE A 235 6.33 26.06 -3.63
C PHE A 235 5.01 26.19 -4.38
N LEU A 236 3.99 25.42 -3.99
CA LEU A 236 2.66 25.50 -4.60
C LEU A 236 1.93 26.80 -4.25
N SER A 237 2.12 27.34 -3.04
CA SER A 237 1.51 28.60 -2.61
C SER A 237 2.15 29.85 -3.21
N ALA A 238 3.38 29.73 -3.71
CA ALA A 238 4.12 30.82 -4.33
C ALA A 238 3.77 31.04 -5.82
N LYS A 239 2.94 30.17 -6.41
CA LYS A 239 2.39 30.30 -7.76
C LYS A 239 0.96 30.81 -7.71
#